data_AF-A0A0R1LYY7-F1
#
_entry.id   AF-A0A0R1LYY7-F1
#
_cell.length_a   1.000
_cell.length_b   1.000
_cell.length_c   1.000
_cell.angle_alpha   90.00
_cell.angle_beta   90.00
_cell.angle_gamma   90.00
#
_symmetry.space_group_name_H-M   'P 1'
#
loop_
_entity.id
_entity.type
_entity.pdbx_description
1 polymer ?
#
loop_
_entity_poly.entity_id
_entity_poly.type
_entity_poly.pdbx_seq_one_letter_code
_entity_poly.pdbx_strand_id
1 'polypeptide(L)' 'MEGFFGILKREMFYGQEHKYKDLNELEQAIHKYIDYYNNVRIKTGRKNMTPIEYRNHVLTTLTA' A
#
# COMPACT_ATOMS: atom_id res chain seq x y z
N MET A 1 -14.45 -6.55 1.18
CA MET A 1 -13.04 -6.19 1.50
C MET A 1 -12.59 -5.22 0.41
N GLU A 2 -12.27 -3.96 0.74
CA GLU A 2 -11.78 -3.01 -0.28
C GLU A 2 -10.42 -3.47 -0.83
N GLY A 3 -10.27 -3.40 -2.15
CA GLY A 3 -8.98 -3.63 -2.83
C GLY A 3 -7.99 -2.48 -2.57
N PHE A 4 -6.74 -2.69 -2.97
CA PHE A 4 -5.64 -1.72 -2.80
C PHE A 4 -6.02 -0.32 -3.28
N PHE A 5 -6.62 -0.20 -4.47
CA PHE A 5 -6.99 1.10 -5.05
C PHE A 5 -8.10 1.82 -4.27
N GLY A 6 -9.01 1.10 -3.63
CA GLY A 6 -10.02 1.72 -2.75
C GLY A 6 -9.37 2.33 -1.52
N ILE A 7 -8.44 1.58 -0.90
CA ILE A 7 -7.66 2.04 0.25
C ILE A 7 -6.79 3.23 -0.13
N LEU A 8 -6.08 3.16 -1.27
CA LEU A 8 -5.23 4.26 -1.75
C LEU A 8 -6.04 5.53 -1.94
N LYS A 9 -7.18 5.47 -2.64
CA LYS A 9 -8.00 6.67 -2.87
C LYS A 9 -8.52 7.24 -1.55
N ARG A 10 -8.95 6.40 -0.62
CA ARG A 10 -9.45 6.86 0.69
C ARG A 10 -8.36 7.47 1.56
N GLU A 11 -7.17 6.86 1.62
CA GLU A 11 -6.09 7.30 2.51
C GLU A 11 -5.29 8.48 1.93
N MET A 12 -5.18 8.59 0.59
CA MET A 12 -4.31 9.60 -0.06
C MET A 12 -5.04 10.67 -0.88
N PHE A 13 -6.23 10.38 -1.43
CA PHE A 13 -6.80 11.23 -2.48
C PHE A 13 -8.09 11.94 -2.05
N TYR A 14 -9.10 11.20 -1.61
CA TYR A 14 -10.41 11.76 -1.30
C TYR A 14 -10.34 12.79 -0.17
N GLY A 15 -10.73 14.03 -0.46
CA GLY A 15 -10.66 15.17 0.46
C GLY A 15 -9.26 15.74 0.63
N GLN A 16 -8.27 15.26 -0.13
CA GLN A 16 -6.87 15.66 -0.10
C GLN A 16 -6.40 16.17 -1.47
N GLU A 17 -7.30 16.32 -2.44
CA GLU A 17 -6.98 16.67 -3.83
C GLU A 17 -6.21 18.00 -3.92
N HIS A 18 -6.55 18.94 -3.02
CA HIS A 18 -5.91 20.25 -2.89
C HIS A 18 -4.46 20.21 -2.39
N LYS A 19 -3.97 19.07 -1.88
CA LYS A 19 -2.59 18.93 -1.39
C LYS A 19 -1.58 18.74 -2.51
N TYR A 20 -2.04 18.46 -3.72
CA TYR A 20 -1.18 18.21 -4.87
C TYR A 20 -1.26 19.42 -5.81
N LYS A 21 -0.10 20.03 -6.09
CA LYS A 21 -0.01 21.18 -6.98
C LYS A 21 -0.30 20.79 -8.43
N ASP A 22 0.15 19.61 -8.83
CA ASP A 22 0.01 19.08 -10.18
C ASP A 22 0.01 17.53 -10.18
N LEU A 23 -0.18 16.96 -11.37
CA LEU A 23 -0.22 15.51 -11.55
C LEU A 23 1.12 14.83 -11.26
N ASN A 24 2.25 15.51 -11.46
CA ASN A 24 3.57 14.93 -11.17
C ASN A 24 3.78 14.78 -9.66
N GLU A 25 3.36 15.75 -8.86
CA GLU A 25 3.41 15.65 -7.40
C GLU A 25 2.50 14.54 -6.87
N LEU A 26 1.29 14.42 -7.43
CA LEU A 26 0.38 13.32 -7.11
C LEU A 26 0.99 11.95 -7.45
N GLU A 27 1.60 11.81 -8.62
CA GLU A 27 2.28 10.58 -9.04
C GLU A 27 3.41 10.20 -8.07
N GLN A 28 4.27 11.16 -7.71
CA GLN A 28 5.36 10.93 -6.75
C GLN A 28 4.83 10.51 -5.37
N ALA A 29 3.74 11.14 -4.91
CA ALA A 29 3.10 10.77 -3.65
C ALA A 29 2.51 9.35 -3.70
N ILE A 30 1.90 8.96 -4.83
CA ILE A 30 1.39 7.60 -5.06
C ILE A 30 2.53 6.58 -5.02
N HIS A 31 3.67 6.85 -5.68
CA HIS A 31 4.83 5.95 -5.64
C HIS A 31 5.36 5.75 -4.21
N LYS A 32 5.51 6.84 -3.44
CA LYS A 32 5.92 6.76 -2.03
C LYS A 32 4.92 5.96 -1.19
N TYR A 33 3.63 6.16 -1.42
CA TYR A 33 2.59 5.43 -0.70
C TYR A 33 2.57 3.93 -1.04
N ILE A 34 2.80 3.55 -2.31
CA ILE A 34 2.93 2.14 -2.72
C ILE A 34 4.11 1.48 -2.00
N ASP A 35 5.25 2.16 -1.94
CA ASP A 35 6.44 1.66 -1.25
C ASP A 35 6.18 1.46 0.26
N TYR A 36 5.64 2.48 0.93
CA TYR A 36 5.20 2.38 2.32
C TYR A 36 4.21 1.22 2.53
N TYR A 37 3.19 1.12 1.68
CA TYR A 37 2.16 0.10 1.81
C TYR A 37 2.75 -1.30 1.71
N ASN A 38 3.70 -1.52 0.79
CA ASN A 38 4.26 -2.84 0.53
C ASN A 38 5.36 -3.25 1.52
N ASN A 39 6.20 -2.30 1.93
CA ASN A 39 7.44 -2.56 2.66
C ASN A 39 7.42 -2.16 4.14
N VAL A 40 6.48 -1.29 4.55
CA VAL A 40 6.47 -0.74 5.92
C VAL A 40 5.17 -1.05 6.65
N ARG A 41 4.03 -1.05 5.92
CA ARG A 41 2.72 -1.20 6.57
C ARG A 41 2.56 -2.59 7.19
N ILE A 42 2.50 -2.65 8.51
CA ILE A 42 2.20 -3.87 9.25
C ILE A 42 0.70 -4.14 9.26
N LYS A 43 0.28 -5.35 8.89
CA LYS A 43 -1.11 -5.81 9.10
C LYS A 43 -1.17 -6.79 10.26
N THR A 44 -1.89 -6.42 11.32
CA THR A 44 -2.10 -7.24 12.53
C THR A 44 -2.69 -8.61 12.22
N GLY A 45 -3.58 -8.71 11.23
CA GLY A 45 -4.15 -9.99 10.76
C GLY A 45 -3.19 -10.89 9.95
N ARG A 46 -1.95 -10.47 9.70
CA ARG A 46 -0.93 -11.20 8.91
C ARG A 46 0.32 -11.51 9.74
N LYS A 47 0.16 -11.97 10.98
CA LYS A 47 1.30 -12.27 11.88
C LYS A 47 2.28 -11.09 12.03
N ASN A 48 1.77 -9.85 11.98
CA ASN A 48 2.57 -8.61 11.99
C ASN A 48 3.58 -8.48 10.82
N MET A 49 3.30 -9.12 9.68
CA MET A 49 4.09 -8.98 8.47
C MET A 49 3.59 -7.83 7.59
N THR A 50 4.52 -7.26 6.83
CA THR A 50 4.23 -6.38 5.70
C THR A 50 3.58 -7.17 4.54
N PRO A 51 2.93 -6.52 3.57
CA PRO A 51 2.36 -7.22 2.43
C PRO A 51 3.36 -8.03 1.63
N ILE A 52 4.60 -7.55 1.43
CA ILE A 52 5.64 -8.29 0.72
C ILE A 52 6.12 -9.49 1.54
N GLU A 53 6.38 -9.32 2.83
CA GLU A 53 6.78 -10.43 3.71
C GLU A 53 5.71 -11.53 3.74
N TYR A 54 4.44 -11.15 3.85
CA TYR A 54 3.34 -12.11 3.81
C TYR A 54 3.26 -12.83 2.46
N ARG A 55 3.45 -12.12 1.34
CA ARG A 55 3.49 -12.73 0.01
C ARG A 55 4.61 -13.77 -0.08
N ASN A 56 5.81 -13.42 0.38
CA ASN A 56 6.96 -14.32 0.36
C ASN A 56 6.73 -15.54 1.29
N HIS A 57 6.18 -15.33 2.49
CA HIS A 57 5.84 -16.42 3.41
C HIS A 57 4.87 -17.43 2.79
N VAL A 58 3.81 -16.94 2.12
CA VAL A 58 2.84 -17.79 1.42
C VAL A 58 3.49 -18.52 0.26
N LEU A 59 4.29 -17.82 -0.57
CA LEU A 59 5.00 -18.44 -1.69
C LEU A 59 5.93 -19.57 -1.24
N THR A 60 6.76 -19.34 -0.23
CA THR A 60 7.66 -20.35 0.33
C THR A 60 6.91 -21.56 0.88
N THR A 61 5.74 -21.34 1.51
CA THR A 61 4.93 -22.43 2.07
C THR A 61 4.24 -23.26 0.97
N LEU A 62 3.91 -22.67 -0.17
CA LEU A 62 3.29 -23.37 -1.30
C LEU A 62 4.28 -24.17 -2.15
N THR A 63 5.57 -23.82 -2.07
CA THR A 63 6.65 -24.49 -2.81
C THR A 63 7.38 -25.55 -1.98
N ALA A 64 7.00 -25.73 -0.72
CA ALA A 64 7.52 -26.73 0.21
C ALA A 64 6.55 -27.92 0.32
#